data_AF-A0A9E8SJC0-F1
#
_entry.id   AF-A0A9E8SJC0-F1
#
_cell.length_a   1.000
_cell.length_b   1.000
_cell.length_c   1.000
_cell.angle_alpha   90.00
_cell.angle_beta   90.00
_cell.angle_gamma   90.00
#
_symmetry.space_group_name_H-M   'P 1'
#
loop_
_entity.id
_entity.type
_entity.pdbx_description
1 polymer ?
#
loop_
_entity_poly.entity_id
_entity_poly.type
_entity_poly.pdbx_seq_one_letter_code
_entity_poly.pdbx_strand_id
1 'polypeptide(L)'
;MELRLLKELVKKGEGEHVEFKLKSNHPEKIVREVVAFANSGGGKLFVGVGDDKTIKGLKDVEEDEYTLTKAIDKYIFPKISFRKERIPVSPDRDVLVLTIPRSVDKPHYVVDGTGYRQAYIRVEDKSIQASREMKEIMRRGRGERDVRFQYGDKEEKLMKLLDEKESVTVDLFAAVAGIPRKIASNTLVVMVLARILEVHPQEMIDKFTMSMAYQSS
;
A
#
# COMPACT_ATOMS: atom_id res chain seq x y z
N MET A 1 -17.81 0.37 -15.91
CA MET A 1 -17.49 -1.09 -15.97
C MET A 1 -18.79 -1.90 -16.09
N GLU A 2 -18.81 -3.04 -16.78
CA GLU A 2 -20.02 -3.87 -16.93
C GLU A 2 -20.22 -4.89 -15.78
N LEU A 3 -21.48 -5.28 -15.52
CA LEU A 3 -21.85 -6.26 -14.49
C LEU A 3 -21.19 -7.63 -14.69
N ARG A 4 -20.99 -8.06 -15.94
CA ARG A 4 -20.30 -9.34 -16.24
C ARG A 4 -18.87 -9.33 -15.69
N LEU A 5 -18.13 -8.25 -15.93
CA LEU A 5 -16.76 -8.11 -15.44
C LEU A 5 -16.72 -8.04 -13.92
N LEU A 6 -17.69 -7.37 -13.29
CA LEU A 6 -17.83 -7.36 -11.83
C LEU A 6 -17.97 -8.79 -11.28
N LYS A 7 -18.85 -9.61 -11.88
CA LYS A 7 -19.04 -11.01 -11.45
C LYS A 7 -17.75 -11.84 -11.58
N GLU A 8 -16.96 -11.62 -12.61
CA GLU A 8 -15.66 -12.29 -12.79
C GLU A 8 -14.64 -11.86 -11.72
N LEU A 9 -14.56 -10.56 -11.39
CA LEU A 9 -13.70 -10.06 -10.32
C LEU A 9 -14.12 -10.60 -8.95
N VAL A 10 -15.42 -10.59 -8.64
CA VAL A 10 -15.96 -11.13 -7.39
C VAL A 10 -15.65 -12.62 -7.23
N LYS A 11 -15.70 -13.40 -8.33
CA LYS A 11 -15.27 -14.80 -8.31
C LYS A 11 -13.79 -14.96 -7.95
N LYS A 12 -12.92 -14.14 -8.55
CA LYS A 12 -11.47 -14.12 -8.27
C LYS A 12 -11.17 -13.75 -6.81
N GLY A 13 -11.96 -12.86 -6.22
CA GLY A 13 -11.83 -12.44 -4.82
C GLY A 13 -11.04 -11.14 -4.65
N GLU A 14 -10.78 -10.79 -3.40
CA GLU A 14 -9.95 -9.64 -3.02
C GLU A 14 -8.47 -9.90 -3.30
N GLY A 15 -7.68 -8.83 -3.29
CA GLY A 15 -6.24 -8.92 -3.46
C GLY A 15 -5.58 -7.54 -3.49
N GLU A 16 -4.43 -7.47 -4.16
CA GLU A 16 -3.58 -6.27 -4.17
C GLU A 16 -4.24 -5.06 -4.85
N HIS A 17 -5.20 -5.29 -5.75
CA HIS A 17 -5.85 -4.23 -6.51
C HIS A 17 -7.37 -4.21 -6.36
N VAL A 18 -7.93 -5.07 -5.50
CA VAL A 18 -9.39 -5.24 -5.36
C VAL A 18 -9.74 -5.37 -3.89
N GLU A 19 -10.68 -4.56 -3.45
CA GLU A 19 -11.30 -4.60 -2.12
C GLU A 19 -12.83 -4.56 -2.27
N PHE A 20 -13.53 -5.41 -1.54
CA PHE A 20 -14.98 -5.45 -1.45
C PHE A 20 -15.44 -4.92 -0.07
N LYS A 21 -16.52 -4.15 -0.08
CA LYS A 21 -17.22 -3.69 1.12
C LYS A 21 -18.71 -3.77 0.89
N LEU A 22 -19.44 -4.24 1.89
CA LEU A 22 -20.89 -4.34 1.75
C LEU A 22 -21.57 -2.96 1.82
N LYS A 23 -21.09 -2.06 2.68
CA LYS A 23 -21.65 -0.71 2.92
C LYS A 23 -20.55 0.29 3.28
N SER A 24 -20.86 1.59 3.24
CA SER A 24 -19.95 2.66 3.67
C SER A 24 -20.04 3.05 5.17
N ASN A 25 -20.61 2.21 6.02
CA ASN A 25 -20.89 2.54 7.43
C ASN A 25 -19.64 2.70 8.31
N HIS A 26 -18.49 2.21 7.86
CA HIS A 26 -17.18 2.35 8.51
C HIS A 26 -16.22 3.13 7.60
N PRO A 27 -16.46 4.44 7.38
CA PRO A 27 -15.67 5.25 6.46
C PRO A 27 -14.19 5.29 6.83
N GLU A 28 -13.85 5.18 8.11
CA GLU A 28 -12.46 5.11 8.62
C GLU A 28 -11.70 3.89 8.09
N LYS A 29 -12.35 2.73 8.00
CA LYS A 29 -11.75 1.51 7.44
C LYS A 29 -11.54 1.68 5.95
N ILE A 30 -12.50 2.27 5.24
CA ILE A 30 -12.42 2.50 3.80
C ILE A 30 -11.31 3.49 3.45
N VAL A 31 -11.17 4.56 4.24
CA VAL A 31 -10.09 5.55 4.10
C VAL A 31 -8.71 4.88 4.16
N ARG A 32 -8.53 3.89 5.05
CA ARG A 32 -7.30 3.09 5.13
C ARG A 32 -7.02 2.35 3.82
N GLU A 33 -8.02 1.70 3.25
CA GLU A 33 -7.89 0.96 1.98
C GLU A 33 -7.52 1.91 0.82
N VAL A 34 -8.14 3.09 0.76
CA VAL A 34 -7.84 4.14 -0.24
C VAL A 34 -6.38 4.62 -0.12
N VAL A 35 -5.90 4.88 1.10
CA VAL A 35 -4.49 5.26 1.34
C VAL A 35 -3.54 4.14 0.93
N ALA A 36 -3.85 2.89 1.27
CA ALA A 36 -3.03 1.73 0.93
C ALA A 36 -2.89 1.55 -0.59
N PHE A 37 -4.00 1.63 -1.34
CA PHE A 37 -3.97 1.57 -2.80
C PHE A 37 -3.12 2.69 -3.41
N ALA A 38 -3.31 3.94 -3.00
CA ALA A 38 -2.56 5.06 -3.56
C ALA A 38 -1.06 4.98 -3.27
N ASN A 39 -0.67 4.44 -2.11
CA ASN A 39 0.73 4.27 -1.72
C ASN A 39 1.41 3.07 -2.40
N SER A 40 0.64 2.06 -2.83
CA SER A 40 1.13 0.85 -3.51
C SER A 40 0.95 0.93 -5.04
N GLY A 41 0.24 -0.02 -5.65
CA GLY A 41 0.04 -0.13 -7.10
C GLY A 41 -1.25 0.49 -7.63
N GLY A 42 -2.03 1.17 -6.79
CA GLY A 42 -3.41 1.55 -7.09
C GLY A 42 -4.37 0.37 -6.92
N GLY A 43 -5.65 0.59 -7.17
CA GLY A 43 -6.67 -0.45 -7.04
C GLY A 43 -8.09 0.05 -7.22
N LYS A 44 -9.04 -0.84 -6.98
CA LYS A 44 -10.48 -0.57 -7.04
C LYS A 44 -11.15 -1.04 -5.75
N LEU A 45 -11.91 -0.13 -5.15
CA LEU A 45 -12.82 -0.43 -4.05
C LEU A 45 -14.24 -0.57 -4.60
N PHE A 46 -14.90 -1.66 -4.26
CA PHE A 46 -16.26 -1.97 -4.65
C PHE A 46 -17.17 -1.95 -3.41
N VAL A 47 -18.17 -1.07 -3.40
CA VAL A 47 -19.13 -0.92 -2.31
C VAL A 47 -20.51 -1.44 -2.75
N GLY A 48 -21.10 -2.31 -1.93
CA GLY A 48 -22.30 -3.08 -2.28
C GLY A 48 -22.02 -4.57 -2.55
N VAL A 49 -20.80 -5.04 -2.26
CA VAL A 49 -20.39 -6.45 -2.41
C VAL A 49 -20.00 -7.00 -1.04
N GLY A 50 -20.60 -8.12 -0.63
CA GLY A 50 -20.26 -8.78 0.62
C GLY A 50 -19.00 -9.64 0.51
N ASP A 51 -18.33 -9.86 1.65
CA ASP A 51 -17.15 -10.71 1.78
C ASP A 51 -17.43 -12.18 1.37
N ASP A 52 -18.70 -12.59 1.47
CA ASP A 52 -19.24 -13.87 0.97
C ASP A 52 -19.42 -13.92 -0.55
N LYS A 53 -18.85 -12.94 -1.28
CA LYS A 53 -18.97 -12.75 -2.73
C LYS A 53 -20.40 -12.46 -3.22
N THR A 54 -21.32 -12.09 -2.32
CA THR A 54 -22.68 -11.69 -2.72
C THR A 54 -22.70 -10.26 -3.24
N ILE A 55 -23.25 -10.07 -4.44
CA ILE A 55 -23.44 -8.74 -5.03
C ILE A 55 -24.83 -8.24 -4.64
N LYS A 56 -24.94 -7.53 -3.51
CA LYS A 56 -26.21 -7.01 -3.00
C LYS A 56 -26.60 -5.67 -3.61
N GLY A 57 -25.61 -4.87 -3.99
CA GLY A 57 -25.79 -3.48 -4.39
C GLY A 57 -26.25 -2.57 -3.24
N LEU A 58 -26.08 -1.27 -3.46
CA LEU A 58 -26.53 -0.19 -2.60
C LEU A 58 -27.87 0.33 -3.13
N LYS A 59 -28.81 0.59 -2.21
CA LYS A 59 -30.11 1.16 -2.56
C LYS A 59 -30.04 2.67 -2.76
N ASP A 60 -29.24 3.35 -1.94
CA ASP A 60 -28.97 4.79 -2.04
C ASP A 60 -27.49 5.01 -2.29
N VAL A 61 -27.06 4.73 -3.52
CA VAL A 61 -25.66 4.85 -3.94
C VAL A 61 -25.13 6.28 -3.82
N GLU A 62 -26.02 7.28 -3.87
CA GLU A 62 -25.67 8.70 -3.77
C GLU A 62 -25.26 9.08 -2.35
N GLU A 63 -26.00 8.59 -1.34
CA GLU A 63 -25.66 8.79 0.07
C GLU A 63 -24.33 8.13 0.44
N ASP A 64 -24.11 6.87 0.03
CA ASP A 64 -22.84 6.16 0.25
C ASP A 64 -21.68 6.91 -0.46
N GLU A 65 -21.88 7.34 -1.70
CA GLU A 65 -20.87 8.09 -2.48
C GLU A 65 -20.49 9.41 -1.80
N TYR A 66 -21.49 10.19 -1.34
CA TYR A 66 -21.27 11.45 -0.64
C TYR A 66 -20.51 11.23 0.67
N THR A 67 -20.94 10.23 1.46
CA THR A 67 -20.34 9.89 2.75
C THR A 67 -18.87 9.49 2.59
N LEU A 68 -18.56 8.64 1.61
CA LEU A 68 -17.20 8.20 1.33
C LEU A 68 -16.31 9.33 0.80
N THR A 69 -16.82 10.14 -0.13
CA THR A 69 -16.07 11.28 -0.66
C THR A 69 -15.70 12.24 0.47
N LYS A 70 -16.66 12.57 1.33
CA LYS A 70 -16.44 13.43 2.50
C LYS A 70 -15.43 12.84 3.48
N ALA A 71 -15.46 11.53 3.72
CA ALA A 71 -14.49 10.87 4.59
C ALA A 71 -13.08 10.89 4.00
N ILE A 72 -12.93 10.59 2.70
CA ILE A 72 -11.66 10.66 1.98
C ILE A 72 -11.08 12.07 2.05
N ASP A 73 -11.88 13.10 1.75
CA ASP A 73 -11.44 14.50 1.80
C ASP A 73 -11.05 14.96 3.21
N LYS A 74 -11.74 14.45 4.24
CA LYS A 74 -11.50 14.85 5.63
C LYS A 74 -10.29 14.17 6.24
N TYR A 75 -10.13 12.87 6.01
CA TYR A 75 -9.18 12.04 6.76
C TYR A 75 -7.90 11.72 5.98
N ILE A 76 -7.77 12.09 4.71
CA ILE A 76 -6.57 11.78 3.92
C ILE A 76 -5.76 13.03 3.60
N PHE A 77 -4.45 12.97 3.89
CA PHE A 77 -3.49 14.01 3.51
C PHE A 77 -2.14 13.41 3.08
N PRO A 78 -1.49 13.88 2.00
CA PRO A 78 -2.01 14.78 0.96
C PRO A 78 -3.27 14.21 0.29
N LYS A 79 -4.06 15.05 -0.41
CA LYS A 79 -5.28 14.59 -1.08
C LYS A 79 -4.99 13.54 -2.15
N ILE A 80 -5.91 12.60 -2.34
CA ILE A 80 -5.85 11.56 -3.39
C ILE A 80 -6.95 11.86 -4.41
N SER A 81 -6.59 11.88 -5.70
CA SER A 81 -7.57 11.88 -6.79
C SER A 81 -8.04 10.46 -7.07
N PHE A 82 -9.35 10.26 -7.26
CA PHE A 82 -9.94 8.97 -7.60
C PHE A 82 -11.10 9.16 -8.57
N ARG A 83 -11.45 8.10 -9.31
CA ARG A 83 -12.62 8.08 -10.22
C ARG A 83 -13.75 7.27 -9.60
N LYS A 84 -14.98 7.67 -9.89
CA LYS A 84 -16.20 7.04 -9.38
C LYS A 84 -16.99 6.48 -10.56
N GLU A 85 -17.46 5.25 -10.42
CA GLU A 85 -18.34 4.60 -11.39
C GLU A 85 -19.47 3.88 -10.63
N ARG A 86 -20.65 3.78 -11.24
CA ARG A 86 -21.77 2.98 -10.72
C ARG A 86 -22.03 1.81 -11.67
N ILE A 87 -22.35 0.65 -11.11
CA ILE A 87 -22.67 -0.56 -11.88
C ILE A 87 -24.05 -1.02 -11.46
N PRO A 88 -25.06 -0.92 -12.34
CA PRO A 88 -26.39 -1.44 -12.06
C PRO A 88 -26.36 -2.95 -11.84
N VAL A 89 -26.93 -3.40 -10.73
CA VAL A 89 -27.01 -4.83 -10.35
C VAL A 89 -28.46 -5.33 -10.22
N SER A 90 -29.40 -4.42 -9.97
CA SER A 90 -30.86 -4.63 -10.04
C SER A 90 -31.55 -3.32 -10.44
N PRO A 91 -32.88 -3.30 -10.68
CA PRO A 91 -33.59 -2.09 -11.12
C PRO A 91 -33.42 -0.86 -10.21
N ASP A 92 -33.16 -1.08 -8.91
CA ASP A 92 -33.07 -0.05 -7.87
C ASP A 92 -31.76 -0.11 -7.08
N ARG A 93 -30.73 -0.80 -7.61
CA ARG A 93 -29.45 -0.95 -6.90
C ARG A 93 -28.23 -0.91 -7.79
N ASP A 94 -27.22 -0.23 -7.28
CA ASP A 94 -25.92 -0.07 -7.91
C ASP A 94 -24.79 -0.56 -7.00
N VAL A 95 -23.71 -1.04 -7.59
CA VAL A 95 -22.41 -1.14 -6.91
C VAL A 95 -21.62 0.13 -7.21
N LEU A 96 -21.15 0.80 -6.17
CA LEU A 96 -20.23 1.94 -6.29
C LEU A 96 -18.80 1.44 -6.44
N VAL A 97 -18.08 1.97 -7.43
CA VAL A 97 -16.68 1.65 -7.67
C VAL A 97 -15.84 2.91 -7.53
N LEU A 98 -14.88 2.89 -6.61
CA LEU A 98 -13.83 3.90 -6.53
C LEU A 98 -12.57 3.32 -7.16
N THR A 99 -12.06 3.96 -8.22
CA THR A 99 -10.77 3.62 -8.82
C THR A 99 -9.70 4.57 -8.30
N ILE A 100 -8.76 4.04 -7.53
CA ILE A 100 -7.67 4.76 -6.90
C ILE A 100 -6.39 4.49 -7.71
N PRO A 101 -5.84 5.48 -8.44
CA PRO A 101 -4.56 5.31 -9.12
C PRO A 101 -3.40 5.22 -8.12
N ARG A 102 -2.30 4.58 -8.52
CA ARG A 102 -1.02 4.74 -7.83
C ARG A 102 -0.65 6.21 -7.81
N SER A 103 -0.34 6.74 -6.64
CA SER A 103 0.02 8.14 -6.50
C SER A 103 1.52 8.37 -6.73
N VAL A 104 1.83 9.45 -7.45
CA VAL A 104 3.18 10.00 -7.58
C VAL A 104 3.59 10.84 -6.35
N ASP A 105 2.60 11.27 -5.55
CA ASP A 105 2.78 12.11 -4.37
C ASP A 105 2.76 11.32 -3.05
N LYS A 106 3.04 10.01 -3.12
CA LYS A 106 3.14 9.12 -1.94
C LYS A 106 4.35 9.41 -1.06
N PRO A 107 4.28 9.30 0.27
CA PRO A 107 3.19 8.69 1.02
C PRO A 107 2.00 9.63 1.27
N HIS A 108 0.80 9.07 1.14
CA HIS A 108 -0.44 9.55 1.72
C HIS A 108 -0.65 8.96 3.10
N TYR A 109 -1.37 9.69 3.94
CA TYR A 109 -1.62 9.35 5.33
C TYR A 109 -3.12 9.45 5.62
N VAL A 110 -3.58 8.55 6.48
CA VAL A 110 -4.79 8.75 7.27
C VAL A 110 -4.43 9.67 8.43
N VAL A 111 -5.21 10.73 8.62
CA VAL A 111 -5.05 11.73 9.68
C VAL A 111 -6.25 11.61 10.60
N ASP A 112 -6.02 11.32 11.87
CA ASP A 112 -7.10 11.26 12.86
C ASP A 112 -7.47 12.66 13.41
N GLY A 113 -8.45 12.70 14.31
CA GLY A 113 -8.90 13.95 14.93
C GLY A 113 -7.86 14.64 15.83
N THR A 114 -6.78 13.96 16.20
CA THR A 114 -5.66 14.50 17.00
C THR A 114 -4.52 15.04 16.13
N GLY A 115 -4.58 14.78 14.81
CA GLY A 115 -3.51 15.10 13.87
C GLY A 115 -2.44 14.01 13.74
N TYR A 116 -2.62 12.87 14.41
CA TYR A 116 -1.73 11.72 14.24
C TYR A 116 -1.89 11.15 12.83
N ARG A 117 -0.75 10.82 12.20
CA ARG A 117 -0.68 10.42 10.79
C ARG A 117 -0.16 9.00 10.64
N GLN A 118 -0.95 8.13 10.02
CA GLN A 118 -0.55 6.78 9.67
C GLN A 118 -0.59 6.59 8.17
N ALA A 119 0.51 6.08 7.59
CA ALA A 119 0.53 5.63 6.21
C ALA A 119 0.25 4.13 6.18
N TYR A 120 -0.47 3.70 5.15
CA TYR A 120 -0.77 2.29 4.90
C TYR A 120 -0.27 1.92 3.52
N ILE A 121 0.04 0.65 3.33
CA ILE A 121 0.42 0.05 2.05
C ILE A 121 -0.34 -1.25 1.87
N ARG A 122 -0.53 -1.62 0.61
CA ARG A 122 -1.12 -2.89 0.22
C ARG A 122 -0.05 -3.99 0.17
N VAL A 123 -0.32 -5.11 0.82
CA VAL A 123 0.44 -6.36 0.76
C VAL A 123 -0.58 -7.48 0.61
N GLU A 124 -0.59 -8.13 -0.56
CA GLU A 124 -1.63 -9.11 -0.92
C GLU A 124 -3.04 -8.50 -0.76
N ASP A 125 -3.94 -9.15 -0.03
CA ASP A 125 -5.30 -8.68 0.26
C ASP A 125 -5.38 -7.75 1.49
N LYS A 126 -4.25 -7.38 2.11
CA LYS A 126 -4.23 -6.61 3.35
C LYS A 126 -3.71 -5.19 3.17
N SER A 127 -4.30 -4.28 3.94
CA SER A 127 -3.78 -2.93 4.18
C SER A 127 -3.07 -2.87 5.53
N ILE A 128 -1.73 -2.93 5.49
CA ILE A 128 -0.88 -2.90 6.68
C ILE A 128 -0.30 -1.51 6.90
N GLN A 129 0.02 -1.18 8.15
CA GLN A 129 0.65 0.09 8.49
C GLN A 129 2.09 0.11 7.93
N ALA A 130 2.44 1.17 7.20
CA ALA A 130 3.77 1.34 6.65
C ALA A 130 4.78 1.61 7.77
N SER A 131 5.86 0.83 7.77
CA SER A 131 7.02 1.02 8.63
C SER A 131 7.69 2.38 8.40
N ARG A 132 8.66 2.74 9.24
CA ARG A 132 9.46 3.94 9.03
C ARG A 132 10.25 3.84 7.72
N GLU A 133 10.90 2.71 7.49
CA GLU A 133 11.71 2.42 6.31
C GLU A 133 10.87 2.52 5.03
N MET A 134 9.68 1.92 5.02
CA MET A 134 8.77 1.99 3.87
C MET A 134 8.28 3.42 3.59
N LYS A 135 8.02 4.22 4.62
CA LYS A 135 7.71 5.66 4.46
C LYS A 135 8.87 6.45 3.85
N GLU A 136 10.11 6.16 4.27
CA GLU A 136 11.30 6.79 3.67
C GLU A 136 11.48 6.39 2.21
N ILE A 137 11.30 5.10 1.89
CA ILE A 137 11.37 4.57 0.51
C ILE A 137 10.35 5.28 -0.37
N MET A 138 9.08 5.38 0.06
CA MET A 138 8.05 6.10 -0.69
C MET A 138 8.39 7.58 -0.90
N ARG A 139 8.90 8.27 0.14
CA ARG A 139 9.20 9.70 0.07
C ARG A 139 10.39 9.99 -0.84
N ARG A 140 11.44 9.17 -0.77
CA ARG A 140 12.71 9.37 -1.50
C ARG A 140 12.69 8.78 -2.91
N GLY A 141 11.87 7.76 -3.14
CA GLY A 141 11.65 7.17 -4.47
C GLY A 141 10.84 8.06 -5.43
N ARG A 142 10.48 9.28 -5.02
CA ARG A 142 9.93 10.31 -5.91
C ARG A 142 11.04 10.84 -6.84
N GLY A 143 11.08 10.28 -8.05
CA GLY A 143 11.95 10.68 -9.17
C GLY A 143 13.10 9.72 -9.43
N GLU A 144 13.58 9.70 -10.66
CA GLU A 144 14.84 9.05 -11.10
C GLU A 144 16.05 9.85 -10.59
N ARG A 145 16.15 10.04 -9.27
CA ARG A 145 17.37 10.59 -8.70
C ARG A 145 18.39 9.47 -8.60
N ASP A 146 19.53 9.63 -9.28
CA ASP A 146 20.69 8.78 -9.11
C ASP A 146 21.05 8.73 -7.62
N VAL A 147 20.75 7.59 -7.00
CA VAL A 147 21.15 7.33 -5.62
C VAL A 147 22.65 7.12 -5.65
N ARG A 148 23.42 8.13 -5.23
CA ARG A 148 24.85 7.98 -5.00
C ARG A 148 25.05 7.03 -3.83
N PHE A 149 25.36 5.79 -4.16
CA PHE A 149 25.67 4.71 -3.23
C PHE A 149 27.17 4.45 -3.26
N GLN A 150 27.80 4.42 -2.08
CA GLN A 150 29.19 4.04 -1.92
C GLN A 150 29.23 2.73 -1.15
N TYR A 151 29.88 1.73 -1.75
CA TYR A 151 30.10 0.45 -1.12
C TYR A 151 31.25 0.56 -0.11
N GLY A 152 31.05 0.05 1.11
CA GLY A 152 32.08 0.00 2.15
C GLY A 152 31.82 -1.14 3.14
N ASP A 153 32.53 -1.13 4.26
CA ASP A 153 32.58 -2.27 5.19
C ASP A 153 31.19 -2.75 5.68
N LYS A 154 30.27 -1.81 5.93
CA LYS A 154 28.91 -2.15 6.41
C LYS A 154 28.05 -2.75 5.29
N GLU A 155 28.21 -2.29 4.06
CA GLU A 155 27.57 -2.87 2.87
C GLU A 155 28.13 -4.27 2.60
N GLU A 156 29.44 -4.48 2.72
CA GLU A 156 30.06 -5.80 2.57
C GLU A 156 29.51 -6.81 3.59
N LYS A 157 29.44 -6.41 4.87
CA LYS A 157 28.85 -7.25 5.93
C LYS A 157 27.38 -7.57 5.66
N LEU A 158 26.62 -6.60 5.14
CA LEU A 158 25.23 -6.80 4.77
C LEU A 158 25.08 -7.81 3.64
N MET A 159 25.91 -7.72 2.60
CA MET A 159 25.85 -8.65 1.48
C MET A 159 26.23 -10.07 1.90
N LYS A 160 27.31 -10.24 2.67
CA LYS A 160 27.66 -11.56 3.25
C LYS A 160 26.53 -12.15 4.10
N LEU A 161 25.89 -11.31 4.90
CA LEU A 161 24.74 -11.72 5.70
C LEU A 161 23.55 -12.16 4.84
N LEU A 162 23.33 -11.51 3.70
CA LEU A 162 22.27 -11.88 2.75
C LEU A 162 22.60 -13.11 1.90
N ASP A 163 23.89 -13.38 1.66
CA ASP A 163 24.34 -14.63 1.04
C ASP A 163 24.12 -15.82 2.00
N GLU A 164 24.36 -15.62 3.30
CA GLU A 164 24.14 -16.64 4.33
C GLU A 164 22.67 -16.78 4.73
N LYS A 165 21.90 -15.68 4.66
CA LYS A 165 20.49 -15.63 5.05
C LYS A 165 19.68 -15.01 3.93
N GLU A 166 18.67 -15.74 3.45
CA GLU A 166 17.77 -15.28 2.38
C GLU A 166 17.13 -13.90 2.64
N SER A 167 17.04 -13.45 3.89
CA SER A 167 16.56 -12.11 4.24
C SER A 167 17.17 -11.56 5.53
N VAL A 168 17.09 -10.25 5.69
CA VAL A 168 17.57 -9.52 6.88
C VAL A 168 16.53 -8.51 7.37
N THR A 169 16.54 -8.22 8.67
CA THR A 169 15.79 -7.11 9.28
C THR A 169 16.73 -5.99 9.70
N VAL A 170 16.20 -4.79 9.93
CA VAL A 170 17.01 -3.65 10.41
C VAL A 170 17.80 -4.00 11.67
N ASP A 171 17.15 -4.67 12.62
CA ASP A 171 17.73 -5.01 13.92
C ASP A 171 18.81 -6.10 13.79
N LEU A 172 18.58 -7.11 12.93
CA LEU A 172 19.59 -8.13 12.66
C LEU A 172 20.82 -7.53 11.98
N PHE A 173 20.63 -6.69 10.96
CA PHE A 173 21.74 -6.03 10.28
C PHE A 173 22.52 -5.13 11.26
N ALA A 174 21.83 -4.33 12.06
CA ALA A 174 22.47 -3.47 13.06
C ALA A 174 23.35 -4.26 14.03
N ALA A 175 22.83 -5.38 14.55
CA ALA A 175 23.55 -6.24 15.47
C ALA A 175 24.79 -6.89 14.82
N VAL A 176 24.65 -7.50 13.64
CA VAL A 176 25.75 -8.19 12.94
C VAL A 176 26.84 -7.21 12.49
N ALA A 177 26.46 -6.03 11.98
CA ALA A 177 27.43 -5.05 11.52
C ALA A 177 28.08 -4.25 12.67
N GLY A 178 27.51 -4.32 13.88
CA GLY A 178 27.98 -3.54 15.03
C GLY A 178 27.73 -2.04 14.88
N ILE A 179 26.61 -1.67 14.23
CA ILE A 179 26.27 -0.27 13.92
C ILE A 179 24.94 0.14 14.57
N PRO A 180 24.74 1.44 14.87
CA PRO A 180 23.47 1.92 15.36
C PRO A 180 22.31 1.58 14.41
N ARG A 181 21.16 1.19 14.96
CA ARG A 181 19.93 0.86 14.20
C ARG A 181 19.55 1.91 13.15
N LYS A 182 19.77 3.19 13.46
CA LYS A 182 19.52 4.31 12.53
C LYS A 182 20.41 4.24 11.28
N ILE A 183 21.67 3.82 11.42
CA ILE A 183 22.59 3.63 10.30
C ILE A 183 22.14 2.42 9.46
N ALA A 184 21.87 1.29 10.11
CA ALA A 184 21.35 0.09 9.43
C ALA A 184 20.07 0.38 8.61
N SER A 185 19.09 1.04 9.24
CA SER A 185 17.84 1.49 8.61
C SER A 185 18.09 2.36 7.38
N ASN A 186 18.95 3.38 7.51
CA ASN A 186 19.28 4.27 6.40
C ASN A 186 20.00 3.54 5.26
N THR A 187 20.94 2.65 5.56
CA THR A 187 21.67 1.85 4.56
C THR A 187 20.70 0.96 3.78
N LEU A 188 19.82 0.22 4.46
CA LEU A 188 18.82 -0.64 3.81
C LEU A 188 17.89 0.18 2.89
N VAL A 189 17.39 1.32 3.37
CA VAL A 189 16.56 2.23 2.56
C VAL A 189 17.33 2.72 1.32
N VAL A 190 18.59 3.12 1.46
CA VAL A 190 19.43 3.57 0.34
C VAL A 190 19.64 2.46 -0.67
N MET A 191 19.92 1.23 -0.23
CA MET A 191 20.16 0.09 -1.12
C MET A 191 18.88 -0.38 -1.82
N VAL A 192 17.71 -0.24 -1.20
CA VAL A 192 16.42 -0.44 -1.88
C VAL A 192 16.21 0.62 -2.96
N LEU A 193 16.46 1.90 -2.64
CA LEU A 193 16.34 2.99 -3.62
C LEU A 193 17.35 2.85 -4.78
N ALA A 194 18.52 2.27 -4.52
CA ALA A 194 19.54 1.95 -5.52
C ALA A 194 19.25 0.66 -6.30
N ARG A 195 18.11 -0.01 -6.05
CA ARG A 195 17.68 -1.28 -6.67
C ARG A 195 18.61 -2.47 -6.42
N ILE A 196 19.43 -2.41 -5.36
CA ILE A 196 20.29 -3.52 -4.92
C ILE A 196 19.48 -4.49 -4.04
N LEU A 197 18.59 -3.93 -3.21
CA LEU A 197 17.72 -4.69 -2.32
C LEU A 197 16.25 -4.49 -2.68
N GLU A 198 15.42 -5.43 -2.24
CA GLU A 198 13.97 -5.32 -2.19
C GLU A 198 13.51 -5.31 -0.73
N VAL A 199 12.43 -4.56 -0.46
CA VAL A 199 11.76 -4.58 0.84
C VAL A 199 10.48 -5.40 0.73
N HIS A 200 10.27 -6.25 1.73
CA HIS A 200 9.09 -7.09 1.91
C HIS A 200 8.39 -6.67 3.20
N PRO A 201 7.44 -5.73 3.13
CA PRO A 201 6.76 -5.24 4.31
C PRO A 201 5.88 -6.31 4.95
N GLN A 202 5.88 -6.39 6.28
CA GLN A 202 5.02 -7.31 7.04
C GLN A 202 4.31 -6.56 8.18
N GLU A 203 3.28 -7.15 8.77
CA GLU A 203 2.52 -6.51 9.86
C GLU A 203 3.39 -6.10 11.06
N MET A 204 4.44 -6.87 11.36
CA MET A 204 5.31 -6.66 12.51
C MET A 204 6.67 -6.05 12.14
N ILE A 205 7.38 -6.65 11.18
CA ILE A 205 8.74 -6.24 10.83
C ILE A 205 9.03 -6.45 9.34
N ASP A 206 9.56 -5.43 8.70
CA ASP A 206 9.98 -5.51 7.30
C ASP A 206 11.20 -6.43 7.16
N LYS A 207 11.20 -7.21 6.08
CA LYS A 207 12.35 -7.98 5.64
C LYS A 207 12.95 -7.38 4.39
N PHE A 208 14.27 -7.52 4.23
CA PHE A 208 15.00 -7.06 3.07
C PHE A 208 15.74 -8.24 2.44
N THR A 209 15.71 -8.33 1.11
CA THR A 209 16.42 -9.35 0.33
C THR A 209 17.23 -8.70 -0.78
N MET A 210 18.15 -9.44 -1.38
CA MET A 210 18.76 -9.00 -2.65
C MET A 210 17.68 -8.88 -3.73
N SER A 211 17.80 -7.89 -4.59
CA SER A 211 16.89 -7.74 -5.73
C SER A 211 17.24 -8.75 -6.82
N MET A 212 16.24 -9.24 -7.55
CA MET A 212 16.48 -10.15 -8.68
C MET A 212 17.33 -9.49 -9.78
N ALA A 213 17.15 -8.17 -9.97
CA ALA A 213 17.89 -7.39 -10.96
C ALA A 213 19.39 -7.33 -10.66
N TYR A 214 19.77 -7.24 -9.38
CA TYR A 214 21.16 -7.24 -8.94
C TYR A 214 21.81 -8.62 -9.02
N GLN A 215 21.06 -9.69 -8.77
CA GLN A 215 21.57 -11.05 -8.92
C GLN A 215 21.84 -11.46 -10.37
N SER A 216 21.25 -10.76 -11.33
CA SER A 216 21.35 -11.05 -12.77
C SER A 216 22.40 -10.19 -13.49
N SER A 217 23.09 -9.29 -12.79
CA SER A 217 24.09 -8.35 -13.31
C SER A 217 25.50 -8.74 -12.91
#